data_AF-A0A7C4UK22-F1
#
_entry.id   AF-A0A7C4UK22-F1
#
_cell.length_a   1.000
_cell.length_b   1.000
_cell.length_c   1.000
_cell.angle_alpha   90.00
_cell.angle_beta   90.00
_cell.angle_gamma   90.00
#
_symmetry.space_group_name_H-M   'P 1'
#
loop_
_entity.id
_entity.type
_entity.pdbx_description
1 polymer ?
#
loop_
_entity_poly.entity_id
_entity_poly.type
_entity_poly.pdbx_seq_one_letter_code
_entity_poly.pdbx_strand_id
1 'polypeptide(L)' 'MFEKEQELIEEKIKAYCKANGIQLAPLKWTAIPFSGEWGISTSFFQTAADEARVGQGTGKPVPARAQELAEQVKDQ' A
#
# COMPACT_ATOMS: atom_id res chain seq x y z
N MET A 1 -4.43 16.91 9.21
CA MET A 1 -5.45 16.26 10.09
C MET A 1 -5.11 14.79 10.35
N PHE A 2 -4.81 13.98 9.33
CA PHE A 2 -4.40 12.58 9.51
C PHE A 2 -2.87 12.37 9.35
N GLU A 3 -2.03 13.33 9.71
CA GLU A 3 -0.58 13.25 9.48
C GLU A 3 0.07 12.15 10.34
N LYS A 4 -0.28 12.07 11.62
CA LYS A 4 0.24 11.02 12.51
C LYS A 4 -0.20 9.62 12.08
N GLU A 5 -1.47 9.44 11.71
CA GLU A 5 -1.95 8.16 11.20
C GLU A 5 -1.30 7.82 9.85
N GLN A 6 -1.09 8.80 8.96
CA GLN A 6 -0.34 8.60 7.71
C GLN A 6 1.08 8.13 7.99
N GLU A 7 1.81 8.81 8.86
CA GLU A 7 3.19 8.46 9.20
C GLU A 7 3.27 7.07 9.83
N LEU A 8 2.36 6.73 10.75
CA LEU A 8 2.33 5.43 11.41
C LEU A 8 2.01 4.30 10.44
N ILE A 9 1.00 4.47 9.57
CA ILE A 9 0.67 3.49 8.54
C ILE A 9 1.81 3.39 7.51
N GLU A 10 2.41 4.51 7.10
CA GLU A 10 3.53 4.54 6.17
C GLU A 10 4.75 3.81 6.73
N GLU A 11 5.06 3.99 8.02
CA GLU A 11 6.15 3.27 8.68
C GLU A 11 5.87 1.75 8.70
N LYS A 12 4.65 1.34 9.03
CA LYS A 12 4.23 -0.07 8.97
C LYS A 12 4.36 -0.64 7.56
N ILE A 13 3.90 0.08 6.55
CA ILE A 13 4.01 -0.32 5.14
C ILE A 13 5.49 -0.47 4.75
N LYS A 14 6.34 0.51 5.08
CA LYS A 14 7.77 0.47 4.79
C LYS A 14 8.44 -0.71 5.48
N ALA A 15 8.13 -0.96 6.76
CA ALA A 15 8.67 -2.09 7.51
C ALA A 15 8.26 -3.43 6.88
N TYR A 16 6.97 -3.57 6.55
CA TYR A 16 6.44 -4.77 5.89
C TYR A 16 7.08 -4.99 4.51
N CYS A 17 7.14 -3.96 3.66
CA CYS A 17 7.77 -4.07 2.34
C CYS A 17 9.25 -4.42 2.45
N LYS A 18 9.98 -3.81 3.39
CA LYS A 18 11.40 -4.11 3.64
C LYS A 18 11.59 -5.55 4.11
N ALA A 19 10.74 -6.05 5.02
CA ALA A 19 10.80 -7.43 5.50
C ALA A 19 10.52 -8.46 4.39
N ASN A 20 9.64 -8.13 3.45
CA ASN A 20 9.27 -8.98 2.32
C ASN A 20 10.14 -8.76 1.06
N GLY A 21 11.12 -7.85 1.11
CA GLY A 21 11.96 -7.53 -0.05
C GLY A 21 11.22 -6.85 -1.20
N ILE A 22 10.09 -6.19 -0.91
CA ILE A 22 9.23 -5.52 -1.88
C ILE A 22 9.70 -4.08 -2.05
N GLN A 23 9.90 -3.65 -3.30
CA GLN A 23 10.23 -2.27 -3.60
C GLN A 23 8.98 -1.39 -3.51
N LEU A 24 8.82 -0.70 -2.37
CA LEU A 24 7.68 0.18 -2.13
C LEU A 24 7.72 1.39 -3.09
N ALA A 25 6.66 1.56 -3.87
CA ALA A 25 6.45 2.76 -4.67
C ALA A 25 5.93 3.93 -3.82
N PRO A 26 6.01 5.18 -4.32
CA PRO A 26 5.50 6.34 -3.59
C PRO A 26 4.01 6.18 -3.23
N LEU A 27 3.70 6.18 -1.94
CA LEU A 27 2.32 6.10 -1.44
C LEU A 27 1.58 7.39 -1.76
N LYS A 28 0.51 7.29 -2.55
CA LYS A 28 -0.36 8.42 -2.87
C LYS A 28 -1.52 8.46 -1.88
N TRP A 29 -1.37 9.28 -0.85
CA TRP A 29 -2.41 9.56 0.12
C TRP A 29 -3.47 10.50 -0.46
N THR A 30 -4.72 10.07 -0.44
CA THR A 30 -5.87 10.87 -0.88
C THR A 30 -6.88 10.94 0.26
N ALA A 31 -7.35 12.15 0.58
CA ALA A 31 -8.47 12.30 1.49
C ALA A 31 -9.76 11.91 0.76
N ILE A 32 -10.54 11.00 1.33
CA ILE A 32 -11.81 10.57 0.76
C ILE A 32 -12.93 10.71 1.78
N PRO A 33 -14.10 11.26 1.38
CA PRO A 33 -15.25 11.34 2.27
C PRO A 33 -15.93 9.97 2.33
N PHE A 34 -15.98 9.37 3.52
CA PHE A 34 -16.79 8.18 3.81
C PHE A 34 -18.06 8.62 4.53
N SER A 35 -19.20 8.65 3.83
CA SER A 35 -20.53 8.81 4.43
C SER A 35 -20.67 9.93 5.49
N GLY A 36 -19.98 11.06 5.29
CA GLY A 36 -20.00 12.21 6.21
C GLY A 36 -18.76 12.36 7.10
N GLU A 37 -17.86 11.37 7.13
CA GLU A 37 -16.57 11.45 7.81
C GLU A 37 -15.42 11.60 6.81
N TRP A 38 -14.42 12.41 7.16
CA TRP A 38 -13.19 12.53 6.37
C TRP A 38 -12.26 11.37 6.72
N GLY A 39 -11.81 10.62 5.73
CA GLY A 39 -10.79 9.59 5.88
C GLY A 39 -9.61 9.81 4.93
N ILE A 40 -8.62 8.93 5.04
CA ILE A 40 -7.49 8.86 4.11
C ILE A 40 -7.44 7.48 3.46
N SER A 41 -7.04 7.43 2.20
CA SER A 41 -6.78 6.19 1.48
C SER A 41 -5.43 6.27 0.78
N THR A 42 -4.81 5.12 0.58
CA THR A 42 -3.60 4.96 -0.24
C THR A 42 -3.74 3.74 -1.15
N SER A 43 -2.94 3.66 -2.20
CA SER A 43 -3.04 2.64 -3.24
C SER A 43 -1.74 1.88 -3.41
N PHE A 44 -1.83 0.54 -3.45
CA PHE A 44 -0.70 -0.37 -3.67
C PHE A 44 -0.51 -0.79 -5.14
N PHE A 45 -1.31 -0.24 -6.07
CA PHE A 45 -1.24 -0.60 -7.48
C PHE A 45 0.12 -0.30 -8.09
N GLN A 46 0.74 0.82 -7.73
CA GLN A 46 2.05 1.19 -8.27
C GLN A 46 3.14 0.21 -7.77
N THR A 47 3.15 -0.09 -6.46
CA THR A 47 4.05 -1.07 -5.86
C THR A 47 3.91 -2.45 -6.52
N ALA A 48 2.69 -2.93 -6.70
CA ALA A 48 2.43 -4.20 -7.36
C ALA A 48 2.83 -4.20 -8.84
N ALA A 49 2.64 -3.08 -9.55
CA ALA A 49 3.05 -2.93 -10.95
C ALA A 49 4.58 -2.93 -11.08
N ASP A 50 5.28 -2.24 -10.18
CA ASP A 50 6.73 -2.19 -10.17
C ASP A 50 7.33 -3.56 -9.81
N GLU A 51 6.75 -4.26 -8.82
CA GLU A 51 7.11 -5.65 -8.47
C GLU A 51 6.94 -6.61 -9.66
N ALA A 52 5.81 -6.50 -10.38
CA ALA A 52 5.58 -7.28 -11.60
C ALA A 52 6.57 -6.93 -12.72
N ARG A 53 6.94 -5.65 -12.86
CA ARG A 53 7.89 -5.18 -13.89
C ARG A 53 9.31 -5.69 -13.65
N VAL A 54 9.76 -5.76 -12.40
CA VAL A 54 11.11 -6.24 -12.06
C VAL A 54 11.21 -7.78 -11.99
N GLY A 55 10.12 -8.49 -12.30
CA GLY A 55 10.09 -9.96 -12.28
C GLY A 55 10.03 -10.58 -10.87
N GLN A 56 9.80 -9.76 -9.84
CA GLN A 56 9.60 -10.22 -8.46
C GLN A 56 8.12 -10.51 -8.15
N GLY A 57 7.22 -10.25 -9.09
CA GLY A 57 5.79 -10.51 -8.94
C GLY A 57 5.49 -12.01 -8.77
N THR A 58 4.49 -12.33 -7.96
CA THR A 58 4.06 -13.70 -7.67
C THR A 58 3.35 -14.40 -8.84
N GLY A 59 3.50 -13.92 -10.08
CA GLY A 59 2.72 -14.35 -11.25
C GLY A 59 1.23 -13.95 -11.22
N LYS A 60 0.81 -13.16 -10.22
CA LYS A 60 -0.56 -12.66 -10.09
C LYS A 60 -0.76 -11.38 -10.90
N PRO A 61 -1.97 -11.12 -11.44
CA PRO A 61 -2.31 -9.83 -12.02
C PRO A 61 -2.08 -8.70 -11.01
N VAL A 62 -1.57 -7.56 -11.48
CA VAL A 62 -1.27 -6.37 -10.66
C VAL A 62 -2.43 -5.98 -9.71
N PRO A 63 -3.71 -5.96 -10.12
CA PRO A 63 -4.81 -5.65 -9.21
C PRO A 63 -4.95 -6.64 -8.05
N ALA A 64 -4.81 -7.94 -8.33
CA ALA A 64 -4.90 -8.99 -7.32
C ALA A 64 -3.74 -8.91 -6.32
N ARG A 65 -2.53 -8.63 -6.82
CA ARG A 65 -1.35 -8.42 -5.96
C ARG A 65 -1.48 -7.16 -5.10
N ALA A 66 -1.99 -6.06 -5.66
CA ALA A 66 -2.23 -4.82 -4.92
C ALA A 66 -3.26 -5.02 -3.78
N GLN A 67 -4.32 -5.79 -4.03
CA GLN A 67 -5.31 -6.13 -3.01
C GLN A 67 -4.70 -7.00 -1.90
N GLU A 68 -3.94 -8.02 -2.28
CA GLU A 68 -3.26 -8.90 -1.33
C GLU A 68 -2.27 -8.14 -0.43
N LEU A 69 -1.55 -7.15 -0.98
CA LEU A 69 -0.68 -6.26 -0.18
C LEU A 69 -1.49 -5.42 0.80
N ALA A 70 -2.63 -4.88 0.37
CA ALA A 70 -3.51 -4.11 1.24
C ALA A 70 -4.05 -4.95 2.41
N GLU A 71 -4.43 -6.21 2.16
CA GLU A 71 -4.87 -7.14 3.21
C GLU A 71 -3.72 -7.47 4.17
N GLN A 72 -2.53 -7.79 3.66
CA GLN A 72 -1.39 -8.11 4.52
C GLN A 72 -0.93 -6.95 5.39
N VAL A 73 -0.97 -5.72 4.87
CA VAL A 73 -0.65 -4.51 5.64
C VAL A 73 -1.74 -4.21 6.67
N LYS A 74 -3.01 -4.46 6.36
CA LYS A 74 -4.12 -4.25 7.29
C LYS A 74 -3.99 -5.11 8.55
N ASP A 75 -3.43 -6.31 8.43
CA ASP A 75 -3.25 -7.27 9.53
C ASP A 75 -1.95 -7.05 10.34
N GLN A 76 -1.23 -5.93 10.14
CA GLN A 76 -0.01 -5.52 10.89
C GLN A 76 -0.27 -4.54 12.04
#